data_AF-A0A496Q8B5-F1
#
_entry.id   AF-A0A496Q8B5-F1
#
_cell.length_a   1.000
_cell.length_b   1.000
_cell.length_c   1.000
_cell.angle_alpha   90.00
_cell.angle_beta   90.00
_cell.angle_gamma   90.00
#
_symmetry.space_group_name_H-M   'P 1'
#
loop_
_entity.id
_entity.type
_entity.pdbx_description
1 polymer ?
#
loop_
_entity_poly.entity_id
_entity_poly.type
_entity_poly.pdbx_seq_one_letter_code
_entity_poly.pdbx_strand_id
1 'polypeptide(L)'
;MWGEMGVFILHGFIGGVLWLFVHWQWSKKAIAQHTFVSAIAGYLYWLLHSEYNFPNGFMAIISGYASVDFIKQIVEVFGRKRR
;
A
#
# COMPACT_ATOMS: atom_id res chain seq x y z
N MET A 1 16.70 -11.86 2.74
CA MET A 1 15.30 -12.34 2.70
C MET A 1 14.40 -11.71 3.76
N TRP A 2 14.39 -12.15 5.04
CA TRP A 2 13.47 -11.59 6.05
C TRP A 2 13.71 -10.11 6.38
N GLY A 3 14.98 -9.67 6.42
CA GLY A 3 15.32 -8.27 6.65
C GLY A 3 14.86 -7.34 5.53
N GLU A 4 15.08 -7.74 4.27
CA GLU A 4 14.61 -6.99 3.10
C GLU A 4 13.09 -6.94 3.06
N MET A 5 12.41 -8.06 3.29
CA MET A 5 10.95 -8.09 3.39
C MET A 5 10.43 -7.09 4.42
N GLY A 6 11.02 -7.06 5.62
CA GLY A 6 10.68 -6.09 6.67
C GLY A 6 10.86 -4.64 6.20
N VAL A 7 11.95 -4.35 5.50
CA VAL A 7 12.21 -3.02 4.92
C VAL A 7 11.13 -2.62 3.92
N PHE A 8 10.69 -3.52 3.05
CA PHE A 8 9.63 -3.23 2.07
C PHE A 8 8.26 -3.02 2.73
N ILE A 9 7.93 -3.80 3.77
CA ILE A 9 6.72 -3.60 4.57
C ILE A 9 6.73 -2.22 5.22
N LEU A 10 7.86 -1.82 5.82
CA LEU A 10 8.03 -0.49 6.41
C LEU A 10 7.91 0.62 5.35
N HIS A 11 8.50 0.45 4.17
CA HIS A 11 8.35 1.40 3.07
C HIS A 11 6.88 1.53 2.63
N GLY A 12 6.17 0.41 2.48
CA GLY A 12 4.74 0.41 2.19
C GLY A 12 3.93 1.16 3.26
N PHE A 13 4.19 0.86 4.54
CA PHE A 13 3.59 1.56 5.67
C PHE A 13 3.86 3.08 5.64
N ILE A 14 5.11 3.49 5.37
CA ILE A 14 5.49 4.91 5.22
C ILE A 14 4.66 5.55 4.09
N GLY A 15 4.46 4.87 2.97
CA GLY A 15 3.58 5.33 1.90
C GLY A 15 2.17 5.63 2.38
N GLY A 16 1.58 4.73 3.17
CA GLY A 16 0.27 4.92 3.80
C GLY A 16 0.22 6.10 4.77
N VAL A 17 1.27 6.26 5.59
CA VAL A 17 1.41 7.41 6.50
C VAL A 17 1.52 8.72 5.73
N LEU A 18 2.33 8.76 4.66
CA LEU A 18 2.44 9.91 3.78
C LEU A 18 1.09 10.30 3.19
N TRP A 19 0.27 9.32 2.80
CA TRP A 19 -1.08 9.59 2.31
C TRP A 19 -1.93 10.32 3.36
N LEU A 20 -1.87 9.89 4.63
CA LEU A 20 -2.62 10.52 5.73
C LEU A 20 -2.18 11.97 5.97
N PHE A 21 -0.87 12.23 5.88
CA PHE A 21 -0.33 13.59 5.97
C PHE A 21 -0.77 14.47 4.80
N VAL A 22 -0.67 13.97 3.57
CA VAL A 22 -1.02 14.73 2.36
C VAL A 22 -2.52 15.09 2.34
N HIS A 23 -3.39 14.18 2.76
CA HIS A 23 -4.84 14.40 2.74
C HIS A 23 -5.40 14.93 4.06
N TRP A 24 -4.54 15.10 5.07
CA TRP A 24 -4.90 15.53 6.43
C TRP A 24 -6.06 14.74 7.06
N GLN A 25 -6.07 13.42 6.85
CA GLN A 25 -7.14 12.52 7.31
C GLN A 25 -6.67 11.69 8.49
N TRP A 26 -7.13 12.03 9.70
CA TRP A 26 -6.69 11.38 10.95
C TRP A 26 -7.80 10.62 11.69
N SER A 27 -8.88 10.26 11.00
CA SER A 27 -9.91 9.40 11.60
C SER A 27 -9.32 8.02 11.90
N LYS A 28 -9.76 7.37 13.00
CA LYS A 28 -9.32 6.02 13.36
C LYS A 28 -9.45 5.03 12.19
N LYS A 29 -10.53 5.15 11.42
CA LYS A 29 -10.78 4.36 10.22
C LYS A 29 -9.75 4.63 9.13
N ALA A 30 -9.48 5.90 8.81
CA ALA A 30 -8.49 6.26 7.81
C ALA A 30 -7.09 5.79 8.21
N ILE A 31 -6.70 6.00 9.46
CA ILE A 31 -5.41 5.54 9.99
C ILE A 31 -5.29 4.02 9.84
N ALA A 32 -6.29 3.25 10.31
CA ALA A 32 -6.26 1.80 10.21
C ALA A 32 -6.20 1.33 8.75
N GLN A 33 -7.04 1.89 7.87
CA GLN A 33 -7.08 1.50 6.46
C GLN A 33 -5.75 1.80 5.78
N HIS A 34 -5.25 3.03 5.87
CA HIS A 34 -4.04 3.43 5.15
C HIS A 34 -2.75 2.88 5.76
N THR A 35 -2.70 2.53 7.05
CA THR A 35 -1.50 1.89 7.61
C THR A 35 -1.44 0.39 7.31
N PHE A 36 -2.51 -0.36 7.57
CA PHE A 36 -2.52 -1.82 7.37
C PHE A 36 -2.48 -2.20 5.89
N VAL A 37 -3.31 -1.57 5.05
CA VAL A 37 -3.37 -1.91 3.62
C VAL A 37 -2.05 -1.57 2.94
N SER A 38 -1.43 -0.44 3.29
CA SER A 38 -0.16 -0.04 2.69
C SER A 38 1.01 -0.90 3.15
N ALA A 39 1.00 -1.40 4.39
CA ALA A 39 1.97 -2.38 4.87
C ALA A 39 1.85 -3.73 4.11
N ILE A 40 0.62 -4.19 3.87
CA ILE A 40 0.35 -5.37 3.02
C ILE A 40 0.83 -5.11 1.59
N ALA A 41 0.58 -3.92 1.04
CA ALA A 41 1.08 -3.55 -0.28
C ALA A 41 2.60 -3.57 -0.36
N GLY A 42 3.31 -3.15 0.70
CA GLY A 42 4.76 -3.28 0.82
C GLY A 42 5.24 -4.73 0.78
N TYR A 43 4.56 -5.64 1.51
CA TYR A 43 4.84 -7.08 1.43
C TYR A 43 4.61 -7.65 0.03
N LEU A 44 3.49 -7.31 -0.61
CA LEU A 44 3.18 -7.75 -1.97
C LEU A 44 4.22 -7.22 -2.96
N TYR A 45 4.63 -5.96 -2.79
CA TYR A 45 5.67 -5.37 -3.64
C TYR A 45 7.02 -6.07 -3.44
N TRP A 46 7.36 -6.51 -2.22
CA TRP A 46 8.56 -7.33 -1.98
C TRP A 46 8.51 -8.64 -2.75
N LEU A 47 7.38 -9.36 -2.75
CA LEU A 47 7.23 -10.59 -3.55
C LEU A 47 7.45 -10.30 -5.04
N LEU A 48 6.88 -9.21 -5.55
CA LEU A 48 7.08 -8.79 -6.94
C LEU A 48 8.53 -8.41 -7.23
N HIS A 49 9.20 -7.75 -6.29
CA HIS A 49 10.60 -7.39 -6.41
C HIS A 49 11.49 -8.64 -6.43
N SER A 50 11.25 -9.60 -5.53
CA SER A 50 12.07 -10.80 -5.39
C SER A 50 11.86 -11.82 -6.50
N GLU A 51 10.62 -11.98 -6.99
CA GLU A 51 10.30 -13.02 -7.98
C GLU A 51 10.25 -12.49 -9.41
N TYR A 52 9.87 -11.22 -9.61
CA TYR A 52 9.59 -10.64 -10.92
C TYR A 52 10.52 -9.46 -11.26
N ASN A 53 11.57 -9.24 -10.48
CA ASN A 53 12.53 -8.14 -10.68
C ASN A 53 11.85 -6.77 -10.80
N PHE A 54 10.77 -6.54 -10.05
CA PHE A 54 10.18 -5.20 -9.97
C PHE A 54 11.21 -4.18 -9.45
N PRO A 55 11.02 -2.87 -9.68
CA PRO A 55 11.99 -1.86 -9.26
C PRO A 55 12.27 -1.86 -7.74
N ASN A 56 13.27 -1.07 -7.33
CA ASN A 56 13.78 -0.97 -5.95
C ASN A 56 12.72 -0.60 -4.87
N GLY A 57 13.13 -0.65 -3.60
CA GLY A 57 12.27 -0.42 -2.44
C GLY A 57 11.58 0.94 -2.35
N PHE A 58 12.04 1.96 -3.09
CA PHE A 58 11.33 3.25 -3.16
C PHE A 58 9.93 3.11 -3.77
N MET A 59 9.77 2.23 -4.76
CA MET A 59 8.47 1.95 -5.37
C MET A 59 7.50 1.26 -4.42
N ALA A 60 7.99 0.61 -3.36
CA ALA A 60 7.12 0.09 -2.30
C ALA A 60 6.44 1.23 -1.53
N ILE A 61 7.09 2.38 -1.36
CA ILE A 61 6.49 3.59 -0.77
C ILE A 61 5.35 4.09 -1.65
N ILE A 62 5.61 4.25 -2.96
CA ILE A 62 4.61 4.73 -3.93
C ILE A 62 3.42 3.77 -3.99
N SER A 63 3.70 2.47 -4.04
CA SER A 63 2.66 1.43 -4.07
C SER A 63 1.84 1.44 -2.78
N GLY A 64 2.49 1.60 -1.61
CA GLY A 64 1.82 1.79 -0.33
C GLY A 64 0.90 3.01 -0.34
N TYR A 65 1.42 4.17 -0.74
CA TYR A 65 0.67 5.43 -0.81
C TYR A 65 -0.62 5.31 -1.65
N ALA A 66 -0.53 4.67 -2.82
CA ALA A 66 -1.67 4.53 -3.73
C ALA A 66 -2.60 3.34 -3.41
N SER A 67 -2.18 2.41 -2.56
CA SER A 67 -2.81 1.09 -2.40
C SER A 67 -4.30 1.16 -2.03
N VAL A 68 -4.67 1.97 -1.04
CA VAL A 68 -6.05 2.06 -0.57
C VAL A 68 -6.97 2.62 -1.64
N ASP A 69 -6.56 3.68 -2.33
CA ASP A 69 -7.40 4.32 -3.35
C ASP A 69 -7.53 3.42 -4.58
N PHE A 70 -6.46 2.71 -4.94
CA PHE A 70 -6.52 1.65 -5.95
C PHE A 70 -7.55 0.57 -5.59
N ILE A 71 -7.53 0.05 -4.36
CA ILE A 71 -8.50 -0.95 -3.90
C ILE A 71 -9.93 -0.40 -3.91
N LYS A 72 -10.14 0.83 -3.41
CA LYS A 72 -11.47 1.48 -3.45
C LYS A 72 -11.98 1.56 -4.88
N GLN A 73 -11.13 1.98 -5.82
CA GLN A 73 -11.50 2.09 -7.23
C GLN A 73 -11.84 0.74 -7.85
N ILE A 74 -11.07 -0.31 -7.56
CA ILE A 74 -11.38 -1.68 -7.99
C ILE A 74 -12.75 -2.10 -7.45
N VAL A 75 -12.98 -1.94 -6.15
CA VAL A 75 -14.24 -2.34 -5.50
C VAL A 75 -15.41 -1.57 -6.10
N GLU A 76 -15.24 -0.29 -6.42
CA GLU A 76 -16.28 0.51 -7.06
C GLU A 76 -16.58 0.01 -8.49
N VAL A 77 -15.56 -0.22 -9.30
CA VAL A 77 -15.72 -0.66 -10.70
C VAL A 77 -16.36 -2.05 -10.77
N PHE A 78 -15.85 -3.02 -10.02
CA PHE A 78 -16.35 -4.40 -10.05
C PHE A 78 -17.61 -4.59 -9.21
N GLY A 79 -17.81 -3.78 -8.17
CA GLY A 79 -19.01 -3.79 -7.33
C GLY A 79 -20.24 -3.24 -8.05
N ARG A 80 -20.08 -2.20 -8.88
CA ARG A 80 -21.18 -1.66 -9.71
C ARG A 80 -21.66 -2.66 -10.76
N LYS A 81 -20.77 -3.49 -11.33
CA LYS A 81 -21.12 -4.51 -12.33
C LYS A 81 -22.08 -5.61 -11.81
N ARG A 82 -22.27 -5.71 -10.48
CA ARG A 82 -23.17 -6.68 -9.83
C ARG A 82 -24.55 -6.13 -9.47
N ARG A 83 -24.82 -4.83 -9.66
CA ARG A 83 -26.14 -4.21 -9.48
C ARG A 83 -26.73 -3.83 -10.83
#